data_AF-A0A101SYC4-F1
#
_entry.id   AF-A0A101SYC4-F1
#
_cell.length_a   1.000
_cell.length_b   1.000
_cell.length_c   1.000
_cell.angle_alpha   90.00
_cell.angle_beta   90.00
_cell.angle_gamma   90.00
#
_symmetry.space_group_name_H-M   'P 1'
#
loop_
_entity.id
_entity.type
_entity.pdbx_description
1 polymer ?
#
loop_
_entity_poly.entity_id
_entity_poly.type
_entity_poly.pdbx_seq_one_letter_code
_entity_poly.pdbx_strand_id
1 'polypeptide(L)'
;MAVGMALLTASGLLALAAPGEAGAASSRCEGRKVRTLTFTTGYVNVYKHNGTICAMTFQKNPGRDRRMTVSVQARGLVPVPAAGVRPRSIGPVQTHAGHRCVRVKGSVGAGSVSTGWILC
;
A
#
# COMPACT_ATOMS: atom_id res chain seq x y z
N MET A 1 49.11 -45.12 -14.72
CA MET A 1 49.01 -43.98 -13.76
C MET A 1 48.91 -42.72 -14.62
N ALA A 2 47.71 -42.24 -14.95
CA ALA A 2 46.92 -41.27 -14.16
C ALA A 2 47.64 -39.90 -14.15
N VAL A 3 47.11 -38.75 -14.57
CA VAL A 3 45.73 -38.20 -14.62
C VAL A 3 45.72 -37.02 -15.63
N GLY A 4 44.63 -36.86 -16.39
CA GLY A 4 44.37 -35.67 -17.21
C GLY A 4 43.68 -34.55 -16.42
N MET A 5 43.88 -33.30 -16.83
CA MET A 5 43.09 -32.17 -16.32
C MET A 5 42.69 -31.26 -17.48
N ALA A 6 41.45 -31.41 -17.94
CA ALA A 6 40.76 -30.46 -18.78
C ALA A 6 40.17 -29.36 -17.88
N LEU A 7 40.55 -28.11 -18.11
CA LEU A 7 39.98 -26.94 -17.43
C LEU A 7 38.86 -26.36 -18.31
N LEU A 8 37.62 -26.69 -17.97
CA LEU A 8 36.42 -26.04 -18.52
C LEU A 8 36.05 -24.86 -17.61
N THR A 9 36.36 -23.63 -18.02
CA THR A 9 35.86 -22.42 -17.36
C THR A 9 34.44 -22.12 -17.87
N ALA A 10 33.43 -22.60 -17.17
CA ALA A 10 32.04 -22.25 -17.44
C ALA A 10 31.72 -20.87 -16.84
N SER A 11 31.40 -19.90 -17.69
CA SER A 11 30.93 -18.58 -17.28
C SER A 11 29.49 -18.68 -16.76
N GLY A 12 29.30 -18.57 -15.44
CA GLY A 12 27.98 -18.50 -14.82
C GLY A 12 27.40 -17.09 -14.92
N LEU A 13 26.40 -16.90 -15.78
CA LEU A 13 25.55 -15.72 -15.78
C LEU A 13 24.72 -15.71 -14.49
N LEU A 14 25.02 -14.79 -13.58
CA LEU A 14 24.16 -14.49 -12.43
C LEU A 14 22.90 -13.78 -12.93
N ALA A 15 21.85 -14.56 -13.20
CA ALA A 15 20.51 -14.02 -13.35
C ALA A 15 20.02 -13.56 -11.96
N LEU A 16 20.07 -12.26 -11.70
CA LEU A 16 19.32 -11.67 -10.58
C LEU A 16 17.82 -11.82 -10.89
N ALA A 17 17.23 -12.93 -10.44
CA ALA A 17 15.79 -13.03 -10.29
C ALA A 17 15.39 -12.15 -9.11
N ALA A 18 15.04 -10.89 -9.39
CA ALA A 18 14.29 -10.09 -8.43
C ALA A 18 12.92 -10.75 -8.27
N PRO A 19 12.47 -11.11 -7.05
CA PRO A 19 11.07 -11.44 -6.83
C PRO A 19 10.27 -10.13 -6.91
N GLY A 20 9.96 -9.70 -8.12
CA GLY A 20 8.81 -8.85 -8.35
C GLY A 20 7.57 -9.71 -8.22
N GLU A 21 7.17 -10.04 -7.00
CA GLU A 21 5.82 -10.56 -6.76
C GLU A 21 4.84 -9.47 -7.18
N ALA A 22 4.45 -9.52 -8.45
CA ALA A 22 3.26 -8.86 -8.95
C ALA A 22 2.05 -9.60 -8.38
N GLY A 23 1.86 -9.52 -7.05
CA GLY A 23 0.64 -9.94 -6.41
C GLY A 23 -0.50 -9.18 -7.05
N ALA A 24 -1.47 -9.90 -7.61
CA ALA A 24 -2.68 -9.31 -8.15
C ALA A 24 -3.20 -8.28 -7.14
N ALA A 25 -3.27 -7.00 -7.55
CA ALA A 25 -3.68 -5.93 -6.66
C ALA A 25 -5.06 -6.29 -6.10
N SER A 26 -5.11 -6.66 -4.83
CA SER A 26 -6.33 -7.07 -4.18
C SER A 26 -7.33 -5.92 -4.31
N SER A 27 -8.59 -6.23 -4.63
CA SER A 27 -9.63 -5.19 -4.72
C SER A 27 -9.99 -4.59 -3.35
N ARG A 28 -9.40 -5.13 -2.26
CA ARG A 28 -9.64 -4.80 -0.87
C ARG A 28 -8.35 -4.91 -0.06
N CYS A 29 -8.25 -4.13 0.99
CA CYS A 29 -7.22 -4.34 2.00
C CYS A 29 -7.42 -5.66 2.74
N GLU A 30 -6.34 -6.42 2.87
CA GLU A 30 -6.29 -7.63 3.69
C GLU A 30 -6.05 -7.29 5.18
N GLY A 31 -6.33 -8.27 6.03
CA GLY A 31 -6.05 -8.20 7.47
C GLY A 31 -7.10 -7.48 8.30
N ARG A 32 -6.71 -7.13 9.53
CA ARG A 32 -7.62 -6.58 10.53
C ARG A 32 -7.78 -5.08 10.33
N LYS A 33 -9.02 -4.60 10.25
CA LYS A 33 -9.32 -3.16 10.33
C LYS A 33 -8.95 -2.64 11.72
N VAL A 34 -7.96 -1.76 11.78
CA VAL A 34 -7.43 -1.19 13.04
C VAL A 34 -7.96 0.21 13.32
N ARG A 35 -8.45 0.92 12.29
CA ARG A 35 -9.01 2.26 12.45
C ARG A 35 -9.99 2.61 11.35
N THR A 36 -10.97 3.44 11.70
CA THR A 36 -11.81 4.16 10.75
C THR A 36 -11.67 5.66 11.02
N LEU A 37 -11.33 6.42 10.00
CA LEU A 37 -11.11 7.86 10.06
C LEU A 37 -12.25 8.55 9.32
N THR A 38 -13.26 9.01 10.05
CA THR A 38 -14.45 9.65 9.46
C THR A 38 -14.24 11.14 9.23
N PHE A 39 -14.85 11.67 8.18
CA PHE A 39 -14.93 13.10 7.87
C PHE A 39 -16.26 13.40 7.17
N THR A 40 -16.51 14.67 6.85
CA THR A 40 -17.83 15.17 6.41
C THR A 40 -18.41 14.42 5.21
N THR A 41 -17.59 14.08 4.22
CA THR A 41 -18.01 13.49 2.94
C THR A 41 -17.66 12.01 2.80
N GLY A 42 -16.98 11.41 3.77
CA GLY A 42 -16.46 10.06 3.65
C GLY A 42 -15.74 9.54 4.87
N TYR A 43 -15.04 8.43 4.70
CA TYR A 43 -14.19 7.83 5.73
C TYR A 43 -13.03 7.06 5.09
N VAL A 44 -11.94 6.91 5.83
CA VAL A 44 -10.82 6.04 5.48
C VAL A 44 -10.82 4.83 6.39
N ASN A 45 -10.81 3.62 5.84
CA ASN A 45 -10.55 2.42 6.62
C ASN A 45 -9.07 2.06 6.52
N VAL A 46 -8.46 1.80 7.67
CA VAL A 46 -7.04 1.41 7.81
C VAL A 46 -6.96 -0.01 8.34
N TYR A 47 -6.20 -0.83 7.66
CA TYR A 47 -6.01 -2.25 7.93
C TYR A 47 -4.54 -2.55 8.22
N LYS A 48 -4.28 -3.54 9.08
CA LYS A 48 -2.94 -4.02 9.41
C LYS A 48 -2.86 -5.53 9.23
N HIS A 49 -1.83 -5.98 8.52
CA HIS A 49 -1.48 -7.38 8.35
C HIS A 49 0.05 -7.52 8.30
N ASN A 50 0.65 -8.32 9.20
CA ASN A 50 2.09 -8.64 9.18
C ASN A 50 3.03 -7.42 8.98
N GLY A 51 2.77 -6.33 9.71
CA GLY A 51 3.57 -5.09 9.62
C GLY A 51 3.28 -4.22 8.38
N THR A 52 2.41 -4.66 7.47
CA THR A 52 1.92 -3.88 6.35
C THR A 52 0.65 -3.12 6.75
N ILE A 53 0.61 -1.84 6.39
CA ILE A 53 -0.57 -0.99 6.53
C ILE A 53 -1.20 -0.80 5.16
N CYS A 54 -2.50 -1.03 5.09
CA CYS A 54 -3.31 -0.80 3.89
C CYS A 54 -4.44 0.20 4.21
N ALA A 55 -4.73 1.12 3.30
CA ALA A 55 -5.83 2.05 3.45
C ALA A 55 -6.70 2.17 2.19
N MET A 56 -7.98 2.43 2.41
CA MET A 56 -8.96 2.74 1.38
C MET A 56 -9.85 3.88 1.84
N THR A 57 -10.12 4.84 0.95
CA THR A 57 -11.09 5.92 1.19
C THR A 57 -12.43 5.56 0.57
N PHE A 58 -13.52 5.82 1.29
CA PHE A 58 -14.90 5.56 0.88
C PHE A 58 -15.72 6.83 0.93
N GLN A 59 -16.67 6.96 -0.01
CA GLN A 59 -17.70 7.99 0.06
C GLN A 59 -18.73 7.65 1.14
N LYS A 60 -19.20 8.67 1.88
CA LYS A 60 -20.29 8.51 2.84
C LYS A 60 -21.60 8.16 2.12
N ASN A 61 -21.86 8.83 1.01
CA ASN A 61 -23.04 8.64 0.16
C ASN A 61 -22.57 8.23 -1.25
N PRO A 62 -22.40 6.92 -1.53
CA PRO A 62 -21.93 6.44 -2.83
C PRO A 62 -22.99 6.62 -3.93
N GLY A 63 -22.54 6.71 -5.18
CA GLY A 63 -23.42 6.72 -6.36
C GLY A 63 -23.04 7.75 -7.41
N ARG A 64 -22.63 8.96 -7.00
CA ARG A 64 -22.07 9.96 -7.92
C ARG A 64 -20.55 9.90 -7.89
N ASP A 65 -19.97 10.07 -9.06
CA ASP A 65 -18.53 10.28 -9.21
C ASP A 65 -18.04 11.48 -8.41
N ARG A 66 -17.01 11.23 -7.59
CA ARG A 66 -16.30 12.24 -6.81
C ARG A 66 -14.80 12.05 -7.01
N ARG A 67 -14.07 13.17 -7.03
CA ARG A 67 -12.62 13.14 -6.85
C ARG A 67 -12.32 12.61 -5.45
N MET A 68 -11.49 11.59 -5.37
CA MET A 68 -11.10 10.91 -4.14
C MET A 68 -9.59 10.74 -4.10
N THR A 69 -9.05 10.76 -2.89
CA THR A 69 -7.64 10.43 -2.64
C THR A 69 -7.50 9.54 -1.42
N VAL A 70 -6.42 8.77 -1.40
CA VAL A 70 -5.93 8.06 -0.23
C VAL A 70 -4.41 8.10 -0.26
N SER A 71 -3.75 8.29 0.87
CA SER A 71 -2.32 8.07 0.97
C SER A 71 -1.91 7.50 2.32
N VAL A 72 -0.91 6.62 2.30
CA VAL A 72 -0.30 6.05 3.50
C VAL A 72 1.18 6.31 3.45
N GLN A 73 1.73 6.76 4.57
CA GLN A 73 3.15 7.02 4.71
C GLN A 73 3.63 6.34 5.99
N ALA A 74 4.56 5.41 5.90
CA ALA A 74 5.32 4.97 7.06
C ALA A 74 6.41 6.01 7.36
N ARG A 75 6.65 6.28 8.65
CA ARG A 75 7.67 7.25 9.06
C ARG A 75 9.03 6.86 8.45
N GLY A 76 9.73 7.84 7.89
CA GLY A 76 11.00 7.65 7.18
C GLY A 76 10.87 7.16 5.73
N LEU A 77 9.67 6.91 5.22
CA LEU A 77 9.43 6.57 3.81
C LEU A 77 8.63 7.65 3.09
N VAL A 78 8.66 7.58 1.76
CA VAL A 78 7.81 8.40 0.89
C VAL A 78 6.33 7.98 1.02
N PRO A 79 5.39 8.92 0.93
CA PRO A 79 3.97 8.58 0.91
C PRO A 79 3.60 7.79 -0.34
N VAL A 80 2.71 6.82 -0.20
CA VAL A 80 2.12 6.04 -1.30
C VAL A 80 0.70 6.55 -1.56
N PRO A 81 0.47 7.37 -2.59
CA PRO A 81 -0.85 7.93 -2.90
C PRO A 81 -1.62 7.10 -3.94
N ALA A 82 -2.94 7.21 -3.89
CA ALA A 82 -3.83 6.94 -5.02
C ALA A 82 -4.86 8.07 -5.13
N ALA A 83 -5.17 8.48 -6.35
CA ALA A 83 -6.10 9.55 -6.65
C ALA A 83 -6.91 9.22 -7.90
N GLY A 84 -8.16 9.68 -7.96
CA GLY A 84 -9.03 9.39 -9.09
C GLY A 84 -10.46 9.88 -8.87
N VAL A 85 -11.28 9.80 -9.91
CA VAL A 85 -12.72 10.05 -9.84
C VAL A 85 -13.42 8.70 -9.80
N ARG A 86 -14.17 8.43 -8.73
CA ARG A 86 -14.84 7.13 -8.50
C ARG A 86 -16.18 7.34 -7.79
N PRO A 87 -17.16 6.43 -7.95
CA PRO A 87 -18.50 6.58 -7.35
C PRO A 87 -18.62 6.01 -5.93
N ARG A 88 -17.63 5.25 -5.44
CA ARG A 88 -17.72 4.54 -4.15
C ARG A 88 -16.45 4.61 -3.31
N SER A 89 -15.31 4.23 -3.86
CA SER A 89 -14.05 4.08 -3.11
C SER A 89 -12.80 4.25 -3.97
N ILE A 90 -11.67 4.49 -3.33
CA ILE A 90 -10.34 4.49 -3.94
C ILE A 90 -9.31 3.79 -3.05
N GLY A 91 -8.34 3.14 -3.68
CA GLY A 91 -7.38 2.21 -3.08
C GLY A 91 -7.58 0.79 -3.61
N PRO A 92 -6.93 -0.22 -3.00
CA PRO A 92 -6.06 -0.10 -1.83
C PRO A 92 -4.74 0.62 -2.14
N VAL A 93 -4.19 1.28 -1.12
CA VAL A 93 -2.78 1.68 -1.09
C VAL A 93 -2.14 1.08 0.15
N GLN A 94 -0.94 0.55 0.00
CA GLN A 94 -0.26 -0.15 1.07
C GLN A 94 1.21 0.23 1.16
N THR A 95 1.73 0.16 2.38
CA THR A 95 3.16 0.30 2.65
C THR A 95 3.55 -0.62 3.79
N HIS A 96 4.73 -1.22 3.69
CA HIS A 96 5.28 -1.96 4.81
C HIS A 96 5.80 -0.97 5.86
N ALA A 97 5.24 -1.02 7.07
CA ALA A 97 5.56 -0.12 8.18
C ALA A 97 6.42 -0.82 9.25
N GLY A 98 6.31 -2.14 9.40
CA GLY A 98 6.94 -2.86 10.52
C GLY A 98 6.47 -2.28 11.86
N HIS A 99 7.42 -1.73 12.62
CA HIS A 99 7.19 -1.08 13.92
C HIS A 99 7.12 0.46 13.83
N ARG A 100 7.16 1.02 12.61
CA ARG A 100 7.16 2.46 12.40
C ARG A 100 5.74 2.99 12.45
N CYS A 101 5.58 4.16 13.06
CA CYS A 101 4.33 4.91 13.00
C CYS A 101 3.97 5.26 11.56
N VAL A 102 2.68 5.37 11.27
CA VAL A 102 2.17 5.75 9.94
C VAL A 102 1.32 7.01 9.98
N ARG A 103 1.33 7.75 8.88
CA ARG A 103 0.44 8.87 8.62
C ARG A 103 -0.50 8.49 7.48
N VAL A 104 -1.79 8.70 7.67
CA VAL A 104 -2.82 8.39 6.69
C VAL A 104 -3.57 9.65 6.31
N LYS A 105 -3.80 9.85 5.03
CA LYS A 105 -4.64 10.92 4.49
C LYS A 105 -5.70 10.35 3.57
N GLY A 106 -6.84 11.02 3.49
CA GLY A 106 -7.87 10.69 2.52
C GLY A 106 -8.80 11.87 2.26
N SER A 107 -9.39 11.91 1.07
CA SER A 107 -10.37 12.92 0.70
C SER A 107 -11.46 12.39 -0.21
N VAL A 108 -12.63 13.03 -0.13
CA VAL A 108 -13.79 12.83 -1.01
C VAL A 108 -14.40 14.20 -1.31
N GLY A 109 -14.26 14.70 -2.53
CA GLY A 109 -14.70 16.05 -2.89
C GLY A 109 -14.07 17.09 -1.95
N ALA A 110 -14.91 17.91 -1.30
CA ALA A 110 -14.47 18.97 -0.39
C ALA A 110 -14.07 18.49 1.02
N GLY A 111 -14.45 17.25 1.41
CA GLY A 111 -14.10 16.72 2.73
C GLY A 111 -12.80 15.93 2.71
N SER A 112 -12.02 16.03 3.78
CA SER A 112 -10.76 15.31 3.93
C SER A 112 -10.44 15.00 5.39
N VAL A 113 -9.48 14.10 5.58
CA VAL A 113 -8.88 13.78 6.87
C VAL A 113 -7.37 13.59 6.69
N SER A 114 -6.60 14.03 7.69
CA SER A 114 -5.17 13.75 7.81
C SER A 114 -4.89 13.39 9.26
N THR A 115 -4.22 12.27 9.48
CA THR A 115 -3.76 11.92 10.82
C THR A 115 -2.44 12.62 11.15
N GLY A 116 -2.08 12.64 12.43
CA GLY A 116 -0.69 12.68 12.85
C GLY A 116 0.03 11.36 12.53
N TRP A 117 1.05 11.03 13.31
CA TRP A 117 1.63 9.68 13.29
C TRP A 117 0.86 8.77 14.24
N ILE A 118 0.35 7.66 13.73
CA ILE A 118 -0.49 6.70 14.45
C ILE A 118 0.04 5.29 14.25
N LEU A 119 -0.46 4.32 15.03
CA LEU A 119 -0.05 2.90 14.92
C LEU A 119 1.46 2.68 15.10
N CYS A 120 2.07 3.54 15.92
CA CYS A 120 3.16 3.13 16.79
C CYS A 120 2.55 2.09 17.78
#